data_AF-A0A5J5LZB2-F1
#
_entry.id   AF-A0A5J5LZB2-F1
#
_cell.length_a   1.000
_cell.length_b   1.000
_cell.length_c   1.000
_cell.angle_alpha   90.00
_cell.angle_beta   90.00
_cell.angle_gamma   90.00
#
_symmetry.space_group_name_H-M   'P 1'
#
loop_
_entity.id
_entity.type
_entity.pdbx_description
1 polymer ?
#
loop_
_entity_poly.entity_id
_entity_poly.type
_entity_poly.pdbx_seq_one_letter_code
_entity_poly.pdbx_strand_id
1 'polypeptide(L)'
;MSQVLTLELSDEVYAALQQQAKILGIDLSELVTTSLERQYRLTKAKDQRTEAEKEAARQRFRAHAGSISGYPTGADNESIDADLGREYRDTHEETSNR
;
A
#
# COMPACT_ATOMS: atom_id res chain seq x y z
N MET A 1 16.94 -3.41 22.84
CA MET A 1 16.85 -2.49 23.99
C MET A 1 15.37 -2.22 24.22
N SER A 2 14.87 -2.42 25.44
CA SER A 2 13.49 -2.06 25.82
C SER A 2 13.51 -0.70 26.54
N GLN A 3 12.52 0.15 26.25
CA GLN A 3 12.28 1.40 26.97
C GLN A 3 10.88 1.35 27.58
N VAL A 4 10.72 1.97 28.75
CA VAL A 4 9.41 2.09 29.42
C VAL A 4 8.92 3.51 29.24
N LEU A 5 7.68 3.65 28.76
CA LEU A 5 7.02 4.93 28.53
C LEU A 5 5.76 4.98 29.39
N THR A 6 5.59 6.04 30.17
CA THR A 6 4.35 6.32 30.90
C THR A 6 3.54 7.34 30.10
N LEU A 7 2.29 7.02 29.79
CA LEU A 7 1.39 7.86 29.02
C LEU A 7 0.22 8.30 29.89
N GLU A 8 -0.08 9.59 29.89
CA GLU A 8 -1.34 10.10 30.45
C GLU A 8 -2.37 10.19 29.31
N LEU A 9 -3.48 9.47 29.48
CA LEU A 9 -4.59 9.40 28.53
C LEU A 9 -5.84 9.92 29.21
N SER A 10 -6.77 10.49 28.45
CA SER A 10 -8.10 10.78 28.97
C SER A 10 -8.83 9.48 29.29
N ASP A 11 -9.73 9.53 30.28
CA ASP A 11 -10.50 8.35 30.72
C ASP A 11 -11.30 7.72 29.57
N GLU A 12 -11.85 8.56 28.68
CA GLU A 12 -12.59 8.11 27.49
C GLU A 12 -11.71 7.29 26.55
N VAL A 13 -10.50 7.78 26.25
CA VAL A 13 -9.56 7.11 25.35
C VAL A 13 -9.04 5.82 26.00
N TYR A 14 -8.76 5.86 27.30
CA TYR A 14 -8.34 4.66 28.04
C TYR A 14 -9.42 3.57 27.99
N ALA A 15 -10.68 3.93 28.27
CA ALA A 15 -11.80 2.99 28.24
C ALA A 15 -12.01 2.39 26.84
N ALA A 16 -11.92 3.19 25.79
CA ALA A 16 -12.05 2.72 24.41
C ALA A 16 -10.94 1.72 24.04
N LEU A 17 -9.68 2.05 24.35
CA LEU A 17 -8.55 1.15 24.09
C LEU A 17 -8.66 -0.14 24.91
N GLN A 18 -9.10 -0.05 26.17
CA GLN A 18 -9.31 -1.22 27.03
C GLN A 18 -10.41 -2.13 26.48
N GLN A 19 -11.51 -1.57 25.96
CA GLN A 19 -12.55 -2.35 25.29
C GLN A 19 -12.00 -3.04 24.04
N GLN A 20 -11.21 -2.33 23.23
CA GLN A 20 -10.63 -2.88 22.02
C GLN A 20 -9.64 -4.01 22.30
N ALA A 21 -8.84 -3.88 23.36
CA ALA A 21 -7.94 -4.94 23.83
C ALA A 21 -8.73 -6.19 24.25
N LYS A 22 -9.83 -6.02 25.00
CA LYS A 22 -10.72 -7.12 25.40
C LYS A 22 -11.34 -7.84 24.20
N ILE A 23 -11.82 -7.10 23.20
CA ILE A 23 -12.41 -7.67 21.97
C ILE A 23 -11.38 -8.52 21.22
N LEU A 24 -10.14 -8.03 21.16
CA LEU A 24 -9.05 -8.70 20.46
C LEU A 24 -8.37 -9.79 21.28
N GLY A 25 -8.71 -9.92 22.58
CA GLY A 25 -8.12 -10.89 23.49
C GLY A 25 -6.63 -10.66 23.78
N ILE A 26 -6.15 -9.43 23.60
CA ILE A 26 -4.74 -9.06 23.83
C ILE A 26 -4.61 -8.08 24.99
N ASP A 27 -3.39 -7.91 25.49
CA ASP A 27 -3.12 -6.93 26.53
C ASP A 27 -3.20 -5.49 25.99
N LEU A 28 -3.60 -4.55 26.84
CA LEU A 28 -3.67 -3.13 26.46
C LEU A 28 -2.30 -2.57 26.07
N SER A 29 -1.22 -2.98 26.76
CA SER A 29 0.14 -2.55 26.44
C SER A 29 0.60 -3.09 25.08
N GLU A 30 0.22 -4.31 24.74
CA GLU A 30 0.51 -4.92 23.43
C GLU A 30 -0.24 -4.19 22.31
N LEU A 31 -1.52 -3.87 22.53
CA LEU A 31 -2.33 -3.10 21.60
C LEU A 31 -1.72 -1.72 21.33
N VAL A 32 -1.35 -1.00 22.40
CA VAL A 32 -0.76 0.35 22.30
C VAL A 32 0.60 0.29 21.61
N THR A 33 1.46 -0.65 21.99
CA THR A 33 2.80 -0.81 21.40
C THR A 33 2.70 -1.13 19.91
N THR A 34 1.85 -2.09 19.53
CA THR A 34 1.64 -2.49 18.13
C THR A 34 1.08 -1.33 17.30
N SER A 35 0.17 -0.55 17.88
CA SER A 35 -0.41 0.62 17.23
C SER A 35 0.64 1.70 16.98
N LEU A 36 1.46 2.03 18.00
CA LEU A 36 2.54 3.01 17.89
C LEU A 36 3.60 2.60 16.87
N GLU A 37 4.01 1.34 16.86
CA GLU A 37 4.96 0.82 15.87
C GLU A 37 4.41 0.90 14.45
N ARG A 38 3.13 0.51 14.27
CA ARG A 38 2.47 0.59 12.96
C ARG A 38 2.41 2.03 12.48
N GLN A 39 2.03 2.97 13.34
CA GLN A 39 1.96 4.38 13.00
C GLN A 39 3.33 4.93 12.63
N TYR A 40 4.38 4.59 13.39
CA TYR A 40 5.75 4.97 13.06
C TYR A 40 6.21 4.41 11.71
N ARG A 41 5.89 3.16 11.39
CA ARG A 41 6.20 2.58 10.07
C ARG A 41 5.47 3.29 8.95
N LEU A 42 4.19 3.62 9.14
CA LEU A 42 3.38 4.32 8.13
C LEU A 42 3.88 5.75 7.87
N THR A 43 4.27 6.48 8.92
CA THR A 43 4.85 7.82 8.76
C THR A 43 6.24 7.74 8.14
N LYS A 44 7.09 6.82 8.60
CA LYS A 44 8.42 6.61 8.01
C LYS A 44 8.35 6.18 6.54
N ALA A 45 7.40 5.32 6.17
CA ALA A 45 7.24 4.86 4.79
C ALA A 45 6.71 5.96 3.85
N LYS A 46 5.97 6.95 4.37
CA LYS A 46 5.49 8.09 3.57
C LYS A 46 6.60 9.08 3.20
N ASP A 47 7.63 9.21 4.02
CA ASP A 47 8.62 10.29 3.91
C ASP A 47 10.01 9.88 3.38
N GLN A 48 10.16 8.67 2.86
CA GLN A 48 11.46 8.24 2.29
C GLN A 48 11.68 8.64 0.83
N ARG A 49 10.64 9.10 0.12
CA ARG A 49 10.80 9.55 -1.27
C ARG A 49 11.31 10.97 -1.29
N THR A 50 12.45 11.17 -1.92
CA THR A 50 12.97 12.50 -2.27
C THR A 50 11.96 13.26 -3.12
N GLU A 51 12.02 14.60 -3.12
CA GLU A 51 11.15 15.41 -3.97
C GLU A 51 11.32 15.06 -5.46
N ALA A 52 12.52 14.64 -5.87
CA ALA A 52 12.79 14.13 -7.21
C ALA A 52 12.01 12.84 -7.52
N GLU A 53 11.94 11.89 -6.58
CA GLU A 53 11.18 10.64 -6.75
C GLU A 53 9.67 10.88 -6.73
N LYS A 54 9.19 11.84 -5.92
CA LYS A 54 7.79 12.25 -5.94
C LYS A 54 7.41 12.88 -7.27
N GLU A 55 8.27 13.74 -7.82
CA GLU A 55 8.02 14.39 -9.11
C GLU A 55 8.08 13.39 -10.28
N ALA A 56 9.05 12.47 -10.26
CA ALA A 56 9.09 11.37 -11.24
C ALA A 56 7.84 10.48 -11.19
N ALA A 57 7.33 10.16 -10.00
CA ALA A 57 6.08 9.41 -9.85
C ALA A 57 4.87 10.18 -10.38
N ARG A 58 4.79 11.50 -10.15
CA ARG A 58 3.73 12.37 -10.69
C ARG A 58 3.79 12.45 -12.21
N GLN A 59 4.98 12.56 -12.79
CA GLN A 59 5.16 12.60 -14.24
C GLN A 59 4.72 11.28 -14.88
N ARG A 60 5.11 10.12 -14.32
CA ARG A 60 4.63 8.80 -14.78
C ARG A 60 3.11 8.70 -14.68
N PHE A 61 2.53 9.08 -13.55
CA PHE A 61 1.09 9.05 -13.36
C PHE A 61 0.36 9.92 -14.40
N ARG A 62 0.84 11.14 -14.66
CA ARG A 62 0.26 12.04 -15.67
C ARG A 62 0.44 11.52 -17.10
N ALA A 63 1.57 10.89 -17.41
CA ALA A 63 1.80 10.30 -18.73
C ALA A 63 0.79 9.17 -19.03
N HIS A 64 0.33 8.45 -18.00
CA HIS A 64 -0.67 7.39 -18.15
C HIS A 64 -2.11 7.84 -17.86
N ALA A 65 -2.30 8.98 -17.20
CA ALA A 65 -3.62 9.56 -16.94
C ALA A 65 -4.25 10.05 -18.26
N GLY A 66 -5.29 9.35 -18.71
CA GLY A 66 -5.96 9.61 -19.98
C GLY A 66 -5.39 8.85 -21.19
N SER A 67 -4.36 8.03 -20.99
CA SER A 67 -3.76 7.18 -22.04
C SER A 67 -4.45 5.80 -22.16
N ILE A 68 -5.68 5.65 -21.67
CA ILE A 68 -6.49 4.47 -22.00
C ILE A 68 -6.98 4.64 -23.43
N SER A 69 -6.11 4.35 -24.39
CA SER A 69 -6.45 4.13 -25.79
C SER A 69 -6.74 2.64 -25.95
N GLY A 70 -7.96 2.22 -25.63
CA GLY A 70 -8.38 0.81 -25.72
C GLY A 70 -9.73 0.54 -25.05
N TYR A 71 -10.14 -0.74 -25.06
CA TYR A 71 -11.30 -1.22 -24.33
C TYR A 71 -11.09 -1.01 -22.81
N PRO A 72 -12.13 -0.61 -22.05
CA PRO A 72 -12.04 -0.58 -20.60
C PRO A 72 -11.89 -2.02 -20.11
N THR A 73 -10.67 -2.40 -19.74
CA THR A 73 -10.44 -3.64 -18.99
C THR A 73 -11.06 -3.45 -17.61
N GLY A 74 -12.15 -4.16 -17.35
CA GLY A 74 -12.67 -4.29 -15.99
C GLY A 74 -11.63 -4.96 -15.08
N ALA A 75 -11.93 -5.07 -13.79
CA ALA A 75 -11.11 -5.84 -12.86
C ALA A 75 -11.32 -7.37 -13.00
N ASP A 76 -11.75 -7.83 -14.18
CA ASP A 76 -12.01 -9.24 -14.45
C ASP A 76 -10.71 -9.93 -14.85
N ASN A 77 -10.11 -10.57 -13.86
CA ASN A 77 -8.82 -11.25 -13.99
C ASN A 77 -8.81 -12.31 -15.10
N GLU A 78 -9.93 -12.99 -15.37
CA GLU A 78 -9.99 -14.02 -16.41
C GLU A 78 -9.82 -13.42 -17.81
N SER A 79 -10.40 -12.24 -18.05
CA SER A 79 -10.25 -11.52 -19.32
C SER A 79 -8.82 -10.98 -19.50
N ILE A 80 -8.20 -10.51 -18.42
CA ILE A 80 -6.82 -10.04 -18.38
C ILE A 80 -5.86 -11.20 -18.68
N ASP A 81 -6.04 -12.35 -18.03
CA ASP A 81 -5.20 -13.53 -18.25
C ASP A 81 -5.32 -14.08 -19.68
N ALA A 82 -6.52 -14.01 -20.27
CA ALA A 82 -6.75 -14.40 -21.65
C ALA A 82 -6.08 -13.45 -22.67
N ASP A 83 -6.10 -12.15 -22.41
CA ASP A 83 -5.42 -11.14 -23.24
C ASP A 83 -3.90 -11.28 -23.13
N LEU A 84 -3.36 -11.41 -21.93
CA LEU A 84 -1.94 -11.70 -21.70
C LEU A 84 -1.53 -13.01 -22.41
N GLY A 85 -2.33 -14.06 -22.29
CA GLY A 85 -2.08 -15.34 -22.95
C GLY A 85 -2.15 -15.29 -24.48
N ARG A 86 -2.83 -14.30 -25.07
CA ARG A 86 -2.80 -14.02 -26.51
C ARG A 86 -1.54 -13.27 -26.90
N GLU A 87 -1.23 -12.16 -26.22
CA GLU A 87 -0.05 -11.33 -26.49
C GLU A 87 1.26 -12.13 -26.37
N TYR A 88 1.39 -12.98 -25.35
CA TYR A 88 2.58 -13.82 -25.19
C TYR A 88 2.61 -15.08 -26.09
N ARG A 89 1.47 -15.46 -26.70
CA ARG A 89 1.39 -16.59 -27.65
C ARG A 89 1.62 -16.14 -29.08
N ASP A 90 1.29 -14.90 -29.42
CA ASP A 90 1.79 -14.27 -30.63
C ASP A 90 3.30 -14.18 -30.49
N THR A 91 4.00 -15.12 -31.13
CA THR A 91 5.43 -15.00 -31.35
C THR A 91 5.63 -13.69 -32.10
N HIS A 92 6.06 -12.65 -31.38
CA HIS A 92 6.71 -11.50 -31.99
C HIS A 92 8.01 -12.00 -32.62
N GLU A 93 7.89 -12.73 -33.73
CA GLU A 93 9.00 -12.94 -34.65
C GLU A 93 9.37 -11.55 -35.14
N GLU A 94 10.34 -10.98 -34.43
CA GLU A 94 11.14 -9.87 -34.86
C GLU A 94 11.58 -10.20 -36.29
N THR A 95 10.90 -9.61 -37.28
CA THR A 95 11.41 -9.54 -38.64
C THR A 95 12.66 -8.68 -38.55
N SER A 96 13.77 -9.33 -38.17
CA SER A 96 15.14 -8.90 -38.39
C SER A 96 15.33 -8.91 -39.90
N ASN A 97 14.84 -7.84 -40.54
CA ASN A 97 15.11 -7.58 -41.93
C ASN A 97 16.42 -6.80 -42.01
N ARG A 98 17.39 -7.51 -42.56
CA ARG A 98 18.72 -7.10 -43.01
C ARG A 98 18.67 -5.98 -44.04
#